data_AF-A0A1K1PHJ3-F1
#
_entry.id   AF-A0A1K1PHJ3-F1
#
_cell.length_a   1.000
_cell.length_b   1.000
_cell.length_c   1.000
_cell.angle_alpha   90.00
_cell.angle_beta   90.00
_cell.angle_gamma   90.00
#
_symmetry.space_group_name_H-M   'P 1'
#
loop_
_entity.id
_entity.type
_entity.pdbx_description
1 polymer ?
#
loop_
_entity_poly.entity_id
_entity_poly.type
_entity_poly.pdbx_seq_one_letter_code
_entity_poly.pdbx_strand_id
1 'polypeptide(L)'
;MKKHLGILEQEADKLIQDSTVNAVLLTGSVAYGEAAEHSDLDIIILCDRDRFESEYIDGILVEKHYHKFETLKYALDKNAA
;
A
#
# COMPACT_ATOMS: atom_id res chain seq x y z
N MET A 1 1.43 2.13 16.60
CA MET A 1 2.13 3.36 16.16
C MET A 1 3.62 3.21 15.92
N LYS A 2 4.52 3.05 16.92
CA LYS A 2 5.98 2.92 16.62
C LYS A 2 6.31 1.73 15.69
N LYS A 3 5.59 0.61 15.84
CA LYS A 3 5.72 -0.57 14.97
C LYS A 3 5.26 -0.29 13.53
N HIS A 4 4.04 0.22 13.35
CA HIS A 4 3.51 0.62 12.04
C HIS A 4 4.44 1.57 11.29
N LEU A 5 4.96 2.60 11.98
CA LEU A 5 5.90 3.54 11.36
C LEU A 5 7.19 2.85 10.92
N GLY A 6 7.78 2.01 11.77
CA GLY A 6 9.01 1.29 11.41
C GLY A 6 8.82 0.33 10.24
N ILE A 7 7.67 -0.37 10.18
CA ILE A 7 7.32 -1.23 9.04
C ILE A 7 7.12 -0.38 7.78
N LEU A 8 6.40 0.74 7.88
CA LEU A 8 6.17 1.65 6.77
C LEU A 8 7.47 2.22 6.21
N GLU A 9 8.40 2.66 7.07
CA GLU A 9 9.72 3.15 6.66
C GLU A 9 10.50 2.07 5.89
N GLN A 10 10.51 0.83 6.39
CA GLN A 10 11.16 -0.30 5.72
C GLN A 10 10.54 -0.63 4.36
N GLU A 11 9.21 -0.65 4.27
CA GLU A 11 8.52 -0.92 3.00
C GLU A 11 8.71 0.25 2.02
N ALA A 12 8.65 1.50 2.49
CA ALA A 12 8.89 2.68 1.67
C ALA A 12 10.30 2.68 1.08
N ASP A 13 11.33 2.37 1.87
CA ASP A 13 12.71 2.27 1.40
C ASP A 13 12.88 1.22 0.29
N LYS A 14 12.23 0.06 0.43
CA LYS A 14 12.23 -0.99 -0.61
C LYS A 14 11.53 -0.51 -1.88
N LEU A 15 10.36 0.12 -1.74
CA LEU A 15 9.55 0.58 -2.87
C LEU A 15 10.21 1.72 -3.64
N ILE A 16 10.90 2.64 -2.95
CA ILE A 16 11.64 3.76 -3.58
C ILE A 16 12.83 3.25 -4.40
N GLN A 17 13.40 2.10 -4.06
CA GLN A 17 14.49 1.48 -4.81
C GLN A 17 14.00 0.70 -6.04
N ASP A 18 12.72 0.38 -6.13
CA ASP A 18 12.14 -0.33 -7.27
C ASP A 18 11.84 0.67 -8.40
N SER A 19 12.64 0.61 -9.48
CA SER A 19 12.48 1.50 -10.65
C SER A 19 11.15 1.37 -11.39
N THR A 20 10.38 0.30 -11.11
CA THR A 20 9.04 0.11 -11.68
C THR A 20 7.97 0.89 -10.92
N VAL A 21 8.28 1.39 -9.72
CA VAL A 21 7.34 2.12 -8.87
C VAL A 21 7.32 3.60 -9.27
N ASN A 22 6.14 4.08 -9.64
CA ASN A 22 5.89 5.48 -9.98
C ASN A 22 5.43 6.29 -8.77
N ALA A 23 4.61 5.69 -7.89
CA ALA A 23 4.10 6.34 -6.70
C ALA A 23 3.71 5.32 -5.62
N VAL A 24 3.79 5.76 -4.37
CA VAL A 24 3.33 5.01 -3.19
C VAL A 24 2.30 5.88 -2.47
N LEU A 25 1.14 5.30 -2.18
CA LEU A 25 0.06 5.94 -1.45
C LEU A 25 -0.23 5.12 -0.19
N LEU A 26 -0.05 5.74 0.95
CA LEU A 26 -0.49 5.20 2.24
C LEU A 26 -1.98 5.48 2.42
N THR A 27 -2.75 4.46 2.77
CA THR A 27 -4.19 4.57 3.03
C THR A 27 -4.58 4.01 4.39
N GLY A 28 -5.87 3.99 4.69
CA GLY A 28 -6.39 3.40 5.92
C GLY A 28 -6.06 4.21 7.18
N SER A 29 -6.31 3.60 8.35
CA SER A 29 -6.21 4.26 9.66
C SER A 29 -4.81 4.81 9.96
N VAL A 30 -3.75 4.20 9.42
CA VAL A 30 -2.36 4.66 9.59
C VAL A 30 -2.13 6.00 8.88
N ALA A 31 -2.69 6.21 7.69
CA ALA A 31 -2.56 7.45 6.93
C ALA A 31 -3.15 8.67 7.65
N TYR A 32 -4.21 8.45 8.44
CA TYR A 32 -4.94 9.50 9.14
C TYR A 32 -4.56 9.66 10.61
N GLY A 33 -3.59 8.88 11.10
CA GLY A 33 -3.18 8.93 12.52
C GLY A 33 -4.21 8.35 13.48
N GLU A 34 -5.13 7.52 12.98
CA GLU A 34 -6.22 6.90 13.74
C GLU A 34 -5.95 5.40 14.01
N ALA A 35 -4.77 4.91 13.65
CA ALA A 35 -4.42 3.51 13.80
C ALA A 35 -4.35 3.06 15.27
N ALA A 36 -5.05 1.97 15.56
CA ALA A 36 -4.96 1.25 16.82
C ALA A 36 -3.77 0.26 16.79
N GLU A 37 -3.51 -0.39 17.92
CA GLU A 37 -2.43 -1.38 18.03
C GLU A 37 -2.59 -2.56 17.05
N HIS A 38 -3.83 -2.92 16.73
CA HIS A 38 -4.18 -4.02 15.84
C HIS A 38 -4.59 -3.58 14.43
N SER A 39 -4.44 -2.29 14.11
CA SER A 39 -4.65 -1.83 12.74
C SER A 39 -3.67 -2.53 11.80
N ASP A 40 -4.15 -2.81 10.60
CA ASP A 40 -3.36 -3.18 9.43
C ASP A 40 -2.62 -1.97 8.84
N LEU A 41 -1.81 -2.25 7.81
CA LEU A 41 -1.10 -1.27 7.01
C LEU A 41 -1.46 -1.45 5.53
N ASP A 42 -2.25 -0.53 5.00
CA ASP A 42 -2.67 -0.52 3.60
C ASP A 42 -1.79 0.38 2.74
N ILE A 43 -1.18 -0.19 1.71
CA ILE A 43 -0.30 0.52 0.77
C ILE A 43 -0.79 0.27 -0.66
N ILE A 44 -1.05 1.35 -1.39
CA ILE A 44 -1.31 1.33 -2.83
C ILE A 44 -0.05 1.77 -3.56
N ILE A 45 0.38 0.98 -4.54
CA ILE A 45 1.59 1.21 -5.33
C ILE A 45 1.20 1.35 -6.79
N LEU A 46 1.48 2.51 -7.39
CA LEU A 46 1.38 2.70 -8.84
C LEU A 46 2.67 2.24 -9.49
N CYS A 47 2.60 1.25 -10.37
CA CYS A 47 3.75 0.68 -11.06
C CYS A 47 3.36 0.05 -12.41
N ASP A 48 4.28 -0.71 -13.01
CA ASP A 48 4.11 -1.39 -14.29
C ASP A 48 3.43 -2.77 -14.21
N ARG A 49 2.94 -3.17 -13.03
CA ARG A 49 2.34 -4.49 -12.77
C ARG A 49 1.12 -4.40 -11.88
N ASP A 50 0.19 -5.32 -12.09
CA ASP A 50 -0.94 -5.54 -11.18
C ASP A 50 -0.64 -6.75 -10.31
N ARG A 51 -0.66 -6.57 -8.99
CA ARG A 51 -0.39 -7.64 -8.02
C ARG A 51 -0.96 -7.28 -6.65
N PHE A 52 -1.35 -8.30 -5.90
CA PHE A 52 -1.63 -8.18 -4.47
C PHE A 52 -0.62 -9.00 -3.68
N GLU A 53 -0.05 -8.40 -2.65
CA GLU A 53 0.81 -9.06 -1.68
C GLU A 53 0.29 -8.77 -0.27
N SER A 54 0.23 -9.80 0.56
CA SER A 54 -0.18 -9.69 1.96
C SER A 54 0.78 -10.49 2.84
N GLU A 55 1.28 -9.88 3.90
CA GLU A 55 2.16 -10.54 4.86
C GLU A 55 1.97 -10.01 6.28
N TYR A 56 2.29 -10.83 7.28
CA TYR A 56 2.34 -10.38 8.67
C TYR A 56 3.77 -10.02 9.05
N ILE A 57 4.00 -8.78 9.47
CA ILE A 57 5.30 -8.30 9.98
C ILE A 57 5.09 -7.83 11.42
N ASP A 58 5.79 -8.46 12.37
CA ASP A 58 5.67 -8.16 13.82
C ASP A 58 4.23 -8.15 14.36
N GLY A 59 3.37 -9.00 13.78
CA GLY A 59 1.95 -9.13 14.13
C GLY A 59 1.02 -8.11 13.48
N ILE A 60 1.53 -7.24 12.61
CA ILE A 60 0.75 -6.30 11.80
C ILE A 60 0.54 -6.90 10.42
N LEU A 61 -0.70 -6.92 9.93
CA LEU A 61 -1.00 -7.27 8.55
C LEU A 61 -0.59 -6.11 7.64
N VAL A 62 0.24 -6.39 6.65
CA VAL A 62 0.68 -5.43 5.63
C VAL A 62 0.11 -5.87 4.29
N GLU A 63 -0.68 -4.99 3.68
CA GLU A 63 -1.33 -5.22 2.39
C GLU A 63 -0.76 -4.25 1.34
N LYS A 64 -0.21 -4.81 0.26
CA LYS A 64 0.40 -4.07 -0.85
C LYS A 64 -0.39 -4.33 -2.13
N HIS A 65 -1.03 -3.28 -2.61
CA HIS A 65 -1.83 -3.27 -3.83
C HIS A 65 -1.05 -2.60 -4.95
N TYR A 66 -0.39 -3.41 -5.78
CA TYR A 66 0.31 -2.94 -6.96
C TYR A 66 -0.67 -2.81 -8.12
N HIS A 67 -0.65 -1.65 -8.76
CA HIS A 67 -1.56 -1.33 -9.83
C HIS A 67 -0.87 -0.59 -10.98
N LYS A 68 -1.19 -1.02 -12.19
CA LYS A 68 -1.06 -0.16 -13.37
C LYS A 68 -2.12 0.93 -13.30
N PHE A 69 -1.75 2.15 -13.68
CA PHE A 69 -2.69 3.27 -13.74
C PHE A 69 -3.92 2.96 -14.62
N GLU A 70 -3.71 2.34 -15.79
CA GLU A 70 -4.79 1.96 -16.70
C GLU A 70 -5.76 0.94 -16.09
N THR A 71 -5.27 0.03 -15.24
CA THR A 71 -6.12 -0.95 -14.55
C THR A 71 -7.05 -0.25 -13.55
N LEU A 72 -6.54 0.73 -12.81
CA LEU A 72 -7.36 1.54 -11.89
C LEU A 72 -8.39 2.38 -12.64
N LYS A 73 -7.99 3.01 -13.73
CA LYS A 73 -8.88 3.80 -14.58
C LYS A 73 -10.00 2.94 -15.14
N TYR A 74 -9.69 1.77 -15.68
CA TYR A 74 -10.70 0.82 -16.17
C TYR A 74 -11.67 0.38 -15.07
N ALA A 75 -11.16 0.11 -13.85
CA ALA A 75 -12.02 -0.23 -12.72
C ALA A 75 -12.95 0.92 -12.33
N LEU A 76 -12.47 2.17 -12.37
CA LEU A 76 -13.30 3.35 -12.13
C LEU A 76 -14.43 3.46 -13.16
N ASP A 77 -14.10 3.35 -14.45
CA ASP A 77 -15.06 3.45 -15.54
C ASP A 77 -16.15 2.36 -15.44
N LYS A 78 -15.77 1.14 -15.06
CA LYS A 78 -16.71 0.03 -14.86
C LYS A 78 -17.66 0.25 -13.68
N ASN A 79 -17.19 0.86 -12.60
CA ASN A 79 -18.02 1.10 -11.41
C ASN A 79 -18.90 2.35 -11.52
N ALA A 80 -18.62 3.23 -12.50
CA ALA A 80 -19.42 4.43 -12.77
C ALA A 80 -20.58 4.18 -13.76
N ALA A 81 -20.63 3.00 -14.38
CA ALA A 81 -21.66 2.56 -15.34
C ALA A 81 -22.74 1.71 -14.67
#